data_AF-A0A1D6F2M0-F1
#
_entry.id   AF-A0A1D6F2M0-F1
#
_cell.length_a   1.000
_cell.length_b   1.000
_cell.length_c   1.000
_cell.angle_alpha   90.00
_cell.angle_beta   90.00
_cell.angle_gamma   90.00
#
_symmetry.space_group_name_H-M   'P 1'
#
loop_
_entity.id
_entity.type
_entity.pdbx_description
1 polymer ?
#
loop_
_entity_poly.entity_id
_entity_poly.type
_entity_poly.pdbx_seq_one_letter_code
_entity_poly.pdbx_strand_id
1 'polypeptide(L)' 'MYQCSQENMLPAEFEITDCCHPCDSDKENVLAIQVMRWSDGSYLEDQDHWRLSGIHRDVLLVSKPHVTPHLNLN' A
#
# COMPACT_ATOMS: atom_id res chain seq x y z
N MET A 1 1.55 -14.25 -2.70
CA MET A 1 0.39 -13.74 -1.93
C MET A 1 -0.11 -12.50 -2.66
N TYR A 2 -1.43 -12.34 -2.85
CA TYR A 2 -2.01 -11.16 -3.50
C TYR A 2 -2.82 -10.39 -2.44
N GLN A 3 -2.57 -9.09 -2.31
CA GLN A 3 -3.31 -8.18 -1.42
C GLN A 3 -3.95 -7.10 -2.30
N CYS A 4 -5.17 -6.64 -1.97
CA CYS A 4 -5.90 -5.65 -2.76
C CYS A 4 -6.60 -4.61 -1.86
N SER A 5 -6.85 -3.42 -2.42
CA SER A 5 -7.62 -2.32 -1.80
C SER A 5 -8.51 -1.67 -2.87
N GLN A 6 -9.64 -1.10 -2.45
CA GLN A 6 -10.62 -0.48 -3.36
C GLN A 6 -10.91 1.00 -3.07
N GLU A 7 -10.53 1.50 -1.90
CA GLU A 7 -10.77 2.89 -1.51
C GLU A 7 -9.69 3.79 -2.11
N ASN A 8 -10.06 4.78 -2.92
CA ASN A 8 -9.09 5.60 -3.65
C ASN A 8 -8.49 6.73 -2.81
N MET A 9 -9.20 7.20 -1.77
CA MET A 9 -8.86 8.42 -1.03
C MET A 9 -8.14 8.19 0.30
N LEU A 10 -8.08 6.96 0.79
CA LEU A 10 -7.31 6.57 1.98
C LEU A 10 -6.03 5.83 1.60
N PRO A 11 -4.99 5.84 2.47
CA PRO A 11 -3.80 5.01 2.24
C PRO A 11 -4.17 3.53 2.36
N ALA A 12 -3.56 2.71 1.49
CA ALA A 12 -3.56 1.26 1.64
C ALA A 12 -2.19 0.83 2.19
N GLU A 13 -2.18 0.13 3.32
CA GLU A 13 -0.98 -0.42 3.95
C GLU A 13 -0.99 -1.94 3.83
N PHE A 14 0.17 -2.52 3.50
CA PHE A 14 0.35 -3.95 3.30
C PHE A 14 1.62 -4.39 4.02
N GLU A 15 1.52 -5.41 4.87
CA GLU A 15 2.68 -6.03 5.52
C GLU A 15 3.37 -6.96 4.52
N ILE A 16 4.65 -6.70 4.25
CA ILE A 16 5.42 -7.39 3.21
C ILE A 16 6.73 -8.00 3.73
N THR A 17 6.98 -7.97 5.05
CA THR A 17 8.24 -8.46 5.65
C THR A 17 8.60 -9.87 5.16
N ASP A 18 7.62 -10.79 5.15
CA ASP A 18 7.83 -12.18 4.73
C ASP A 18 8.06 -12.37 3.22
N CYS A 19 7.79 -11.34 2.41
CA CYS A 19 7.95 -11.36 0.96
C CYS A 19 9.27 -10.73 0.51
N CYS A 20 9.96 -10.01 1.40
CA CYS A 20 11.20 -9.32 1.08
C CYS A 20 12.40 -10.24 1.22
N HIS A 21 13.34 -10.16 0.30
CA HIS A 21 14.67 -10.73 0.50
C HIS A 21 15.37 -10.05 1.69
N PRO A 22 16.18 -10.80 2.48
CA PRO A 22 16.99 -10.23 3.55
C PRO A 22 17.87 -9.07 3.06
N CYS A 23 18.06 -8.06 3.91
CA CYS A 23 18.83 -6.86 3.57
C CYS A 23 20.31 -7.14 3.24
N ASP A 24 20.85 -8.26 3.71
CA ASP A 24 22.21 -8.73 3.45
C ASP A 24 22.32 -9.60 2.17
N SER A 25 21.22 -9.81 1.45
CA SER A 25 21.24 -10.56 0.20
C SER A 25 21.51 -9.67 -1.01
N ASP A 26 22.23 -10.19 -2.01
CA ASP A 26 22.46 -9.52 -3.30
C ASP A 26 21.25 -9.59 -4.25
N LYS A 27 20.05 -9.92 -3.75
CA LYS A 27 18.85 -10.09 -4.58
C LYS A 27 18.02 -8.83 -4.62
N GLU A 28 17.51 -8.51 -5.80
CA GLU A 28 16.56 -7.40 -5.99
C GLU A 28 15.14 -7.84 -5.63
N ASN A 29 14.40 -6.95 -4.96
CA ASN A 29 12.97 -7.12 -4.71
C ASN A 29 12.17 -6.43 -5.83
N VAL A 30 11.18 -7.12 -6.39
CA VAL A 30 10.32 -6.59 -7.46
C VAL A 30 8.91 -6.37 -6.93
N LEU A 31 8.40 -5.14 -7.08
CA LEU A 31 7.02 -4.79 -6.79
C LEU A 31 6.22 -4.69 -8.09
N ALA A 32 5.14 -5.47 -8.21
CA ALA A 32 4.22 -5.43 -9.33
C ALA A 32 2.81 -5.07 -8.84
N ILE A 33 2.16 -4.09 -9.47
CA ILE A 33 0.84 -3.58 -9.09
C ILE A 33 -0.08 -3.61 -10.31
N GLN A 34 -1.25 -4.20 -10.15
CA GLN A 34 -2.33 -4.15 -11.14
C GLN A 34 -3.40 -3.15 -10.68
N VAL A 35 -3.57 -2.06 -11.44
CA VAL A 35 -4.58 -1.04 -11.15
C VAL A 35 -5.77 -1.23 -12.09
N MET A 36 -6.95 -1.46 -11.50
CA MET A 36 -8.20 -1.53 -12.24
C MET A 36 -8.84 -0.15 -12.29
N ARG A 37 -9.27 0.29 -13.48
CA ARG A 37 -9.96 1.58 -13.63
C ARG A 37 -11.36 1.59 -13.00
N TRP A 38 -12.01 0.43 -12.99
CA TRP A 38 -13.38 0.28 -12.51
C TRP A 38 -13.47 -0.93 -11.57
N SER A 39 -14.16 -0.74 -10.45
CA SER A 39 -14.52 -1.79 -9.49
C SER A 39 -15.93 -1.55 -8.94
N ASP A 40 -16.41 -2.41 -8.06
CA ASP A 40 -17.65 -2.17 -7.31
C ASP A 40 -17.56 -0.89 -6.45
N GLY A 41 -16.38 -0.55 -5.92
CA GLY A 41 -16.13 0.73 -5.23
C GLY A 41 -16.39 1.96 -6.09
N SER A 42 -16.26 1.89 -7.42
CA SER A 42 -16.50 3.02 -8.33
C SER A 42 -17.93 3.56 -8.28
N TYR A 43 -18.91 2.77 -7.82
CA TYR A 43 -20.29 3.22 -7.60
C TYR A 43 -20.42 4.19 -6.42
N LEU A 44 -19.47 4.15 -5.47
CA LEU A 44 -19.43 5.04 -4.30
C LEU A 44 -18.58 6.29 -4.56
N GLU A 45 -17.82 6.31 -5.64
CA GLU A 45 -16.89 7.39 -6.02
C GLU A 45 -17.41 8.25 -7.20
N ASP A 46 -18.72 8.47 -7.28
CA ASP A 46 -19.38 9.30 -8.31
C ASP A 46 -19.49 10.78 -7.92
N GLN A 47 -18.35 11.38 -7.57
CA GLN A 47 -18.27 12.82 -7.35
C GLN A 47 -18.10 13.57 -8.69
N ASP A 48 -18.56 14.83 -8.74
CA ASP A 48 -18.50 15.69 -9.93
C ASP A 48 -17.07 16.21 -10.19
N HIS A 49 -16.24 15.34 -10.76
CA HIS A 49 -14.87 15.63 -11.17
C HIS A 49 -14.39 14.67 -12.28
N TRP A 50 -13.18 14.91 -12.80
CA TRP A 50 -12.56 14.05 -13.80
C TRP A 50 -12.39 12.61 -13.29
N ARG A 51 -12.77 11.63 -14.13
CA ARG A 51 -12.59 10.19 -13.84
C ARG A 51 -11.20 9.72 -14.25
N LEU A 52 -10.24 9.94 -13.35
CA LEU A 52 -8.84 9.53 -13.49
C LEU A 52 -8.59 8.15 -12.86
N SER A 53 -7.46 7.52 -13.22
CA SER A 53 -7.04 6.22 -12.68
C SER A 53 -5.53 6.10 -12.67
N GLY A 54 -4.98 5.27 -11.77
CA GLY A 54 -3.55 5.04 -11.64
C GLY A 54 -3.03 5.35 -10.24
N ILE A 55 -1.74 5.13 -10.04
CA ILE A 55 -1.04 5.49 -8.80
C ILE A 55 -0.77 6.99 -8.86
N HIS A 56 -1.59 7.77 -8.16
CA HIS A 56 -1.61 9.23 -8.24
C HIS A 56 -1.15 9.93 -6.94
N ARG A 57 -0.83 9.15 -5.90
CA ARG A 57 -0.21 9.58 -4.64
C ARG A 57 1.07 8.80 -4.38
N ASP A 58 1.86 9.27 -3.42
CA ASP A 58 3.16 8.68 -3.08
C ASP A 58 3.05 7.22 -2.65
N VAL A 59 4.06 6.44 -3.02
CA VAL A 59 4.27 5.06 -2.56
C VAL A 59 5.46 5.07 -1.62
N LEU A 60 5.26 4.61 -0.39
CA LEU A 60 6.27 4.62 0.66
C LEU A 60 6.56 3.20 1.14
N LEU A 61 7.83 2.93 1.41
CA LEU A 61 8.26 1.75 2.16
C LEU A 61 8.67 2.19 3.57
N VAL A 62 8.06 1.58 4.59
CA VAL A 62 8.30 1.95 5.99
C VAL A 62 8.72 0.71 6.77
N SER A 63 9.86 0.80 7.44
CA SER A 63 10.32 -0.21 8.40
C SER A 63 9.87 0.19 9.80
N LYS A 64 9.08 -0.65 10.45
CA LYS A 64 8.66 -0.49 11.86
C LYS A 64 9.43 -1.52 12.73
N PRO A 65 9.80 -1.18 13.97
CA PRO A 65 10.38 -2.17 14.87
C PRO A 65 9.36 -3.26 15.18
N HIS A 66 9.82 -4.50 15.34
CA HIS A 66 8.95 -5.64 15.69
C HIS A 66 8.23 -5.44 17.02
N VAL A 67 8.89 -4.74 17.95
CA VAL A 67 8.32 -4.33 19.23
C VAL A 67 8.20 -2.81 19.22
N THR A 68 6.97 -2.32 19.20
CA THR A 68 6.70 -0.89 19.42
C THR A 68 7.06 -0.56 20.86
N PRO A 69 8.01 0.35 21.12
CA PRO A 69 8.31 0.77 22.48
C PRO A 69 7.08 1.47 23.06
N HIS A 70 6.50 0.91 24.12
CA HIS A 70 5.55 1.64 24.95
C HIS A 70 6.32 2.77 25.62
N LEU A 71 6.05 4.00 25.20
CA LEU A 71 6.49 5.20 25.92
C LEU A 71 5.75 5.22 27.27
N ASN A 72 6.41 4.77 28.33
CA ASN A 72 6.01 5.08 29.69
C ASN A 72 6.22 6.58 29.88
N LEU A 73 5.16 7.36 29.67
CA LEU A 73 5.10 8.74 30.11
C LEU A 73 4.91 8.72 31.63
N ASN A 74 5.97 9.04 32.36
CA ASN A 74 5.91 9.40 33.78
C ASN A 74 5.36 10.82 33.93
#